data_AF-A0A930GRV4-F1
#
_entry.id   AF-A0A930GRV4-F1
#
_cell.length_a   1.000
_cell.length_b   1.000
_cell.length_c   1.000
_cell.angle_alpha   90.00
_cell.angle_beta   90.00
_cell.angle_gamma   90.00
#
_symmetry.space_group_name_H-M   'P 1'
#
loop_
_entity.id
_entity.type
_entity.pdbx_description
1 polymer ?
#
loop_
_entity_poly.entity_id
_entity_poly.type
_entity_poly.pdbx_seq_one_letter_code
_entity_poly.pdbx_strand_id
1 'polypeptide(L)'
;MIISLVGGGGKTTTMFYIGRYFAKRGKKVVITTTTHIIKPEEYIEIDSAKELEKVEFKDEPVVIGKNAGEKLSSLDIIEVQELDKFADIVLVEADGAKRLPIKIPREGEPVIPENTDICIVCMGIDAVGEKISEKC
;
A
#
# COMPACT_ATOMS: atom_id res chain seq x y z
N MET A 1 -0.89 13.37 -3.25
CA MET A 1 -2.17 12.64 -3.29
C MET A 1 -1.97 11.26 -2.72
N ILE A 2 -2.82 10.84 -1.80
CA ILE A 2 -2.78 9.53 -1.13
C ILE A 2 -3.94 8.66 -1.60
N ILE A 3 -3.61 7.45 -2.05
CA ILE A 3 -4.58 6.42 -2.47
C ILE A 3 -4.39 5.19 -1.58
N SER A 4 -5.42 4.82 -0.83
CA SER A 4 -5.41 3.60 -0.01
C SER A 4 -6.14 2.46 -0.69
N LEU A 5 -5.57 1.25 -0.63
CA LEU A 5 -6.17 0.02 -1.11
C LEU A 5 -6.53 -0.88 0.08
N VAL A 6 -7.78 -1.35 0.13
CA VAL A 6 -8.34 -2.18 1.20
C VAL A 6 -9.12 -3.37 0.66
N GLY A 7 -9.49 -4.33 1.51
CA GLY A 7 -10.29 -5.50 1.12
C GLY A 7 -9.46 -6.72 0.73
N GLY A 8 -10.02 -7.64 -0.06
CA GLY A 8 -9.42 -8.93 -0.42
C GLY A 8 -9.18 -9.06 -1.93
N GLY A 9 -8.18 -9.85 -2.32
CA GLY A 9 -7.86 -10.10 -3.74
C GLY A 9 -7.33 -8.88 -4.53
N GLY A 10 -6.34 -9.07 -5.40
CA GLY A 10 -5.92 -8.08 -6.39
C GLY A 10 -5.26 -6.77 -5.90
N LYS A 11 -5.36 -6.39 -4.61
CA LYS A 11 -4.83 -5.12 -4.06
C LYS A 11 -3.39 -4.82 -4.48
N THR A 12 -2.47 -5.71 -4.17
CA THR A 12 -1.04 -5.52 -4.47
C THR A 12 -0.82 -5.38 -5.98
N THR A 13 -1.48 -6.21 -6.80
CA THR A 13 -1.40 -6.11 -8.27
C THR A 13 -1.92 -4.77 -8.78
N THR A 14 -3.10 -4.33 -8.31
CA THR A 14 -3.69 -3.04 -8.67
C THR A 14 -2.82 -1.88 -8.21
N MET A 15 -2.25 -1.95 -7.01
CA MET A 15 -1.34 -0.96 -6.45
C MET A 15 -0.11 -0.76 -7.35
N PHE A 16 0.61 -1.84 -7.69
CA PHE A 16 1.76 -1.76 -8.59
C PHE A 16 1.39 -1.32 -10.00
N TYR A 17 0.22 -1.72 -10.51
CA TYR A 17 -0.27 -1.26 -11.81
C TYR A 17 -0.47 0.27 -11.83
N ILE A 18 -1.19 0.81 -10.84
CA ILE A 18 -1.41 2.25 -10.69
C ILE A 18 -0.06 2.96 -10.51
N GLY A 19 0.82 2.41 -9.68
CA GLY A 19 2.12 3.02 -9.39
C GLY A 19 2.98 3.15 -10.64
N ARG A 20 3.12 2.08 -11.42
CA ARG A 20 3.82 2.09 -12.70
C ARG A 20 3.18 3.02 -13.72
N TYR A 21 1.85 3.09 -13.75
CA TYR A 21 1.13 3.99 -14.65
C TYR A 21 1.50 5.47 -14.43
N PHE A 22 1.62 5.89 -13.18
CA PHE A 22 2.00 7.26 -12.81
C PHE A 22 3.52 7.48 -12.92
N ALA A 23 4.35 6.54 -12.48
CA ALA A 23 5.81 6.66 -12.55
C ALA A 23 6.30 6.84 -14.01
N LYS A 24 5.74 6.07 -14.95
CA LYS A 24 6.01 6.22 -16.40
C LYS A 24 5.58 7.56 -17.00
N ARG A 25 4.81 8.36 -16.26
CA ARG A 25 4.42 9.74 -16.62
C ARG A 25 5.25 10.79 -15.88
N GLY A 26 6.37 10.39 -15.29
CA GLY A 26 7.30 11.27 -14.59
C GLY A 26 6.81 11.71 -13.22
N LYS A 27 5.84 11.03 -12.62
CA LYS A 27 5.40 11.31 -11.24
C LYS A 27 6.31 10.61 -10.25
N LYS A 28 6.59 11.28 -9.14
CA LYS A 28 7.21 10.66 -7.96
C LYS A 28 6.18 9.79 -7.27
N VAL A 29 6.36 8.47 -7.37
CA VAL A 29 5.41 7.50 -6.82
C VAL A 29 6.05 6.71 -5.69
N VAL A 30 5.37 6.69 -4.56
CA VAL A 30 5.72 5.89 -3.39
C VAL A 30 4.66 4.81 -3.19
N ILE A 31 5.11 3.59 -2.91
CA ILE A 31 4.28 2.47 -2.44
C ILE A 31 4.70 2.17 -1.01
N THR A 32 3.71 2.09 -0.12
CA THR A 32 3.91 1.72 1.28
C THR A 32 2.70 0.96 1.81
N THR A 33 2.69 0.69 3.10
CA THR A 33 1.66 -0.06 3.79
C THR A 33 1.46 0.52 5.19
N THR A 34 0.26 0.38 5.76
CA THR A 34 -0.01 0.62 7.20
C THR A 34 -0.09 -0.68 7.99
N THR A 35 0.07 -1.82 7.31
CA THR A 35 0.17 -3.16 7.91
C THR A 35 1.47 -3.84 7.49
N HIS A 36 1.75 -5.07 7.93
CA HIS A 36 2.94 -5.78 7.46
C HIS A 36 2.71 -6.43 6.09
N ILE A 37 3.56 -6.12 5.11
CA ILE A 37 3.55 -6.76 3.79
C ILE A 37 4.72 -7.73 3.62
N ILE A 38 4.57 -8.63 2.65
CA ILE A 38 5.69 -9.45 2.17
C ILE A 38 6.74 -8.49 1.60
N LYS A 39 8.01 -8.70 1.96
CA LYS A 39 9.10 -7.89 1.41
C LYS A 39 9.14 -8.05 -0.12
N PRO A 40 9.05 -6.96 -0.89
CA PRO A 40 9.35 -7.01 -2.32
C PRO A 40 10.85 -7.26 -2.52
N GLU A 41 11.24 -7.62 -3.76
CA GLU A 41 12.66 -7.81 -4.12
C GLU A 41 13.47 -6.52 -3.96
N GLU A 42 12.86 -5.38 -4.29
CA GLU A 42 13.46 -4.06 -4.17
C GLU A 42 12.61 -3.17 -3.27
N TYR A 43 13.23 -2.63 -2.22
CA TYR A 43 12.63 -1.65 -1.32
C TYR A 43 13.70 -0.76 -0.69
N ILE A 44 13.27 0.37 -0.14
CA ILE A 44 14.11 1.28 0.63
C ILE A 44 13.61 1.29 2.08
N GLU A 45 14.54 1.05 3.00
CA GLU A 45 14.28 1.19 4.44
C GLU A 45 14.37 2.65 4.83
N ILE A 46 13.30 3.17 5.45
CA ILE A 46 13.27 4.53 5.99
C ILE A 46 12.54 4.53 7.34
N ASP A 47 12.92 5.47 8.21
CA ASP A 47 12.27 5.66 9.51
C ASP A 47 11.30 6.86 9.51
N SER A 48 11.49 7.81 8.58
CA SER A 48 10.67 9.02 8.46
C SER A 48 10.42 9.42 6.99
N ALA A 49 9.31 10.11 6.74
CA ALA A 49 8.93 10.59 5.42
C ALA A 49 10.00 11.52 4.80
N LYS A 50 10.68 12.30 5.63
CA LYS A 50 11.72 13.25 5.21
C LYS A 50 12.90 12.58 4.49
N GLU A 51 13.15 11.31 4.76
CA GLU A 51 14.24 10.58 4.09
C GLU A 51 14.00 10.41 2.58
N LEU A 52 12.77 10.56 2.10
CA LEU A 52 12.44 10.60 0.68
C LEU A 52 13.11 11.76 -0.07
N GLU A 53 13.55 12.83 0.60
CA GLU A 53 14.35 13.90 -0.03
C GLU A 53 15.64 13.38 -0.69
N LYS A 54 16.16 12.26 -0.19
CA LYS A 54 17.41 11.64 -0.66
C LYS A 54 17.18 10.55 -1.69
N VAL A 55 15.92 10.21 -1.96
CA VAL A 55 15.54 9.12 -2.86
C VAL A 55 15.43 9.64 -4.29
N GLU A 56 16.09 8.94 -5.22
CA GLU A 56 15.95 9.21 -6.65
C GLU A 56 14.69 8.50 -7.19
N PHE A 57 13.76 9.29 -7.76
CA PHE A 57 12.57 8.75 -8.43
C PHE A 57 12.84 8.61 -9.93
N LYS A 58 12.53 7.44 -10.49
CA LYS A 58 12.67 7.12 -11.92
C LYS A 58 11.30 6.81 -12.53
N ASP A 59 11.27 5.99 -13.56
CA ASP A 59 10.06 5.55 -14.27
C ASP A 59 9.37 4.33 -13.63
N GLU A 60 9.84 3.90 -12.45
CA GLU A 60 9.22 2.88 -11.60
C GLU A 60 8.89 3.45 -10.21
N PRO A 61 7.84 2.92 -9.52
CA PRO A 61 7.50 3.35 -8.17
C PRO A 61 8.54 2.88 -7.15
N VAL A 62 8.77 3.69 -6.11
CA VAL A 62 9.64 3.34 -5.00
C VAL A 62 8.82 2.67 -3.90
N VAL A 63 9.22 1.48 -3.45
CA VAL A 63 8.62 0.81 -2.30
C VAL A 63 9.39 1.16 -1.04
N ILE A 64 8.68 1.58 0.02
CA ILE A 64 9.29 1.97 1.31
C ILE A 64 8.65 1.25 2.49
N GLY A 65 9.40 1.11 3.57
CA GLY A 65 8.90 0.68 4.87
C GLY A 65 10.02 0.48 5.89
N LYS A 66 9.68 -0.10 7.04
CA LYS A 66 10.63 -0.47 8.10
C LYS A 66 10.95 -1.97 8.01
N ASN A 67 12.19 -2.34 8.32
CA ASN A 67 12.57 -3.75 8.32
C ASN A 67 11.99 -4.47 9.54
N ALA A 68 11.19 -5.51 9.30
CA ALA A 68 10.61 -6.37 10.33
C ALA A 68 10.90 -7.86 10.04
N GLY A 69 12.17 -8.20 9.77
CA GLY A 69 12.61 -9.57 9.55
C GLY A 69 12.19 -10.11 8.19
N GLU A 70 11.22 -11.02 8.12
CA GLU A 70 10.71 -11.57 6.85
C GLU A 70 9.67 -10.67 6.16
N LYS A 71 9.22 -9.61 6.85
CA LYS A 71 8.21 -8.66 6.36
C LYS A 71 8.74 -7.24 6.35
N LEU A 72 8.09 -6.40 5.56
CA LEU A 72 8.23 -4.96 5.63
C LEU A 72 7.09 -4.42 6.51
N SER A 73 7.44 -3.73 7.59
CA SER A 73 6.46 -3.05 8.45
C SER A 73 6.21 -1.63 7.97
N SER A 74 5.09 -1.05 8.43
CA SER A 74 4.74 0.32 8.14
C SER A 74 5.64 1.30 8.88
N LEU A 75 5.70 2.52 8.37
CA LEU A 75 6.05 3.67 9.20
C LEU A 75 4.92 3.94 10.20
N ASP A 76 5.18 4.85 11.15
CA ASP A 76 4.12 5.40 11.99
C ASP A 76 3.08 6.12 11.11
N ILE A 77 1.80 6.05 11.48
CA ILE A 77 0.72 6.56 10.62
C ILE A 77 0.89 8.05 10.30
N ILE A 78 1.43 8.83 11.23
CA ILE A 78 1.74 10.25 11.05
C ILE A 78 2.80 10.42 9.95
N GLU A 79 3.85 9.59 9.93
CA GLU A 79 4.86 9.64 8.88
C GLU A 79 4.28 9.22 7.53
N VAL A 80 3.36 8.24 7.48
CA VAL A 80 2.67 7.86 6.23
C VAL A 80 1.87 9.04 5.67
N GLN A 81 1.20 9.81 6.55
CA GLN A 81 0.43 11.00 6.15
C GLN A 81 1.31 12.10 5.58
N GLU A 82 2.59 12.17 5.97
CA GLU A 82 3.55 13.19 5.53
C GLU A 82 4.24 12.88 4.19
N LEU A 83 4.09 11.66 3.66
CA LEU A 83 4.74 11.21 2.42
C LEU A 83 4.31 12.01 1.19
N ASP A 84 3.09 12.55 1.18
CA ASP A 84 2.55 13.34 0.07
C ASP A 84 3.23 14.71 -0.09
N LYS A 85 4.03 15.14 0.89
CA LYS A 85 4.91 16.31 0.80
C LYS A 85 6.14 16.05 -0.06
N PHE A 86 6.52 14.78 -0.23
CA PHE A 86 7.75 14.37 -0.93
C PHE A 86 7.48 13.59 -2.23
N ALA A 87 6.27 13.05 -2.38
CA ALA A 87 5.83 12.30 -3.55
C ALA A 87 4.52 12.86 -4.13
N ASP A 88 4.39 12.82 -5.46
CA ASP A 88 3.15 13.21 -6.13
C ASP A 88 2.01 12.24 -5.79
N ILE A 89 2.33 10.94 -5.74
CA ILE A 89 1.40 9.83 -5.53
C ILE A 89 1.94 8.93 -4.41
N VAL A 90 1.14 8.72 -3.38
CA VAL A 90 1.40 7.74 -2.31
C VAL A 90 0.34 6.66 -2.38
N LEU A 91 0.76 5.43 -2.61
CA LEU A 91 -0.08 4.25 -2.67
C LEU A 91 0.10 3.45 -1.39
N VAL A 92 -0.98 3.23 -0.66
CA VAL A 92 -0.95 2.63 0.67
C VAL A 92 -1.77 1.34 0.65
N GLU A 93 -1.13 0.20 0.90
CA GLU A 93 -1.86 -1.01 1.27
C GLU A 93 -2.32 -0.89 2.72
N ALA A 94 -3.61 -0.62 2.93
CA ALA A 94 -4.17 -0.29 4.24
C ALA A 94 -4.78 -1.50 4.96
N ASP A 95 -4.62 -2.70 4.39
CA ASP A 95 -5.30 -3.89 4.86
C ASP A 95 -4.57 -5.21 4.53
N GLY A 96 -4.31 -6.05 5.55
CA GLY A 96 -3.72 -7.37 5.39
C GLY A 96 -4.76 -8.47 5.15
N ALA A 97 -4.96 -8.90 3.90
CA ALA A 97 -6.00 -9.88 3.55
C ALA A 97 -5.56 -11.37 3.52
N LYS A 98 -4.32 -11.69 3.91
CA LYS A 98 -3.76 -13.07 3.88
C LYS A 98 -3.97 -13.82 2.54
N ARG A 99 -4.04 -13.08 1.41
CA ARG A 99 -4.33 -13.59 0.06
C ARG A 99 -5.74 -14.18 -0.12
N LEU A 100 -6.67 -13.91 0.79
CA LEU A 100 -8.08 -14.25 0.59
C LEU A 100 -8.77 -13.21 -0.32
N PRO A 101 -9.74 -13.64 -1.13
CA PRO A 101 -10.43 -12.76 -2.08
C PRO A 101 -11.41 -11.81 -1.42
N ILE A 102 -11.90 -12.10 -0.22
CA ILE A 102 -12.67 -11.17 0.60
C ILE A 102 -11.95 -10.98 1.93
N LYS A 103 -12.05 -9.78 2.49
CA LYS A 103 -11.69 -9.53 3.88
C LYS A 103 -12.82 -8.78 4.58
N ILE A 104 -13.25 -9.32 5.70
CA ILE A 104 -14.07 -8.61 6.68
C ILE A 104 -13.10 -7.93 7.66
N PRO A 105 -13.15 -6.59 7.79
CA PRO A 105 -12.29 -5.87 8.71
C PRO A 105 -12.54 -6.30 10.16
N ARG A 106 -11.46 -6.34 10.95
CA ARG A 106 -11.54 -6.51 12.40
C ARG A 106 -11.66 -5.14 13.08
N GLU A 107 -11.91 -5.15 14.38
CA GLU A 107 -11.82 -3.92 15.18
C GLU A 107 -10.43 -3.28 15.00
N GLY A 108 -10.41 -2.00 14.63
CA GLY A 108 -9.18 -1.27 14.31
C GLY A 108 -8.65 -1.43 12.88
N GLU A 109 -9.32 -2.18 12.00
CA GLU A 109 -8.98 -2.29 10.57
C GLU A 109 -10.12 -1.76 9.67
N PRO A 110 -9.81 -1.34 8.42
CA PRO A 110 -8.47 -1.10 7.88
C PRO A 110 -7.80 0.14 8.49
N VAL A 111 -6.47 0.19 8.48
CA VAL A 111 -5.71 1.34 8.99
C VAL A 111 -5.48 2.31 7.84
N ILE A 112 -6.43 3.19 7.57
CA ILE A 112 -6.37 4.16 6.47
C ILE A 112 -5.81 5.50 6.99
N PRO A 113 -4.81 6.12 6.34
CA PRO A 113 -4.39 7.48 6.65
C PRO A 113 -5.55 8.49 6.56
N GLU A 114 -5.63 9.44 7.49
CA GLU A 114 -6.76 10.39 7.56
C GLU A 114 -6.83 11.31 6.33
N ASN A 115 -5.67 11.62 5.73
CA ASN A 115 -5.57 12.42 4.51
C ASN A 115 -5.59 11.57 3.22
N THR A 116 -6.18 10.37 3.26
CA THR A 116 -6.43 9.58 2.04
C THR A 116 -7.44 10.29 1.15
N ASP A 117 -7.01 10.64 -0.07
CA ASP A 117 -7.86 11.26 -1.10
C ASP A 117 -8.80 10.24 -1.76
N ILE A 118 -8.31 9.01 -1.98
CA ILE A 118 -9.05 7.95 -2.68
C ILE A 118 -8.89 6.63 -1.93
N CYS A 119 -10.00 5.99 -1.59
CA CYS A 119 -10.03 4.62 -1.08
C CYS A 119 -10.54 3.66 -2.16
N ILE A 120 -9.71 2.67 -2.52
CA ILE A 120 -10.04 1.61 -3.48
C ILE A 120 -10.29 0.33 -2.69
N VAL A 121 -11.52 -0.16 -2.74
CA VAL A 121 -11.89 -1.46 -2.17
C VAL A 121 -11.73 -2.53 -3.24
N CYS A 122 -10.88 -3.52 -2.98
CA CYS A 122 -10.72 -4.68 -3.85
C CYS A 122 -11.46 -5.89 -3.30
N MET A 123 -12.04 -6.66 -4.22
CA MET A 123 -12.65 -7.97 -3.97
C MET A 123 -12.26 -8.91 -5.11
N GLY A 124 -11.84 -10.13 -4.77
CA GLY A 124 -11.52 -11.17 -5.74
C GLY A 124 -12.79 -11.72 -6.40
N ILE A 125 -12.79 -11.77 -7.74
CA ILE A 125 -13.93 -12.27 -8.52
C ILE A 125 -14.22 -13.75 -8.24
N ASP A 126 -13.21 -14.51 -7.80
CA ASP A 126 -13.28 -15.92 -7.44
C ASP A 126 -14.03 -16.17 -6.12
N ALA A 127 -14.56 -15.13 -5.47
CA ALA A 127 -15.50 -15.25 -4.35
C ALA A 127 -16.98 -15.21 -4.78
N VAL A 128 -17.29 -14.86 -6.03
CA VAL A 128 -18.67 -14.79 -6.51
C VAL A 128 -19.28 -16.18 -6.55
N GLY A 129 -20.42 -16.36 -5.86
CA GLY A 129 -21.14 -17.64 -5.79
C GLY A 129 -20.65 -18.59 -4.70
N GLU A 130 -19.61 -18.21 -3.96
CA GLU A 130 -18.96 -19.03 -2.94
C GLU A 130 -19.40 -18.61 -1.54
N LYS A 131 -19.22 -19.49 -0.53
CA LYS A 131 -19.58 -19.13 0.85
C LYS A 131 -18.52 -18.22 1.45
N ILE A 132 -18.96 -17.24 2.25
CA ILE A 132 -18.06 -16.33 2.99
C ILE A 132 -17.03 -17.12 3.82
N SER A 133 -17.45 -18.21 4.48
CA SER A 133 -16.57 -19.08 5.29
C SER A 133 -15.43 -19.75 4.52
N GLU A 134 -15.50 -19.81 3.19
CA GLU A 134 -14.50 -20.44 2.32
C GLU A 134 -13.57 -19.39 1.69
N LYS A 135 -13.96 -18.11 1.70
CA LYS A 135 -13.37 -17.02 0.91
C LYS A 135 -12.98 -15.78 1.71
N CYS A 136 -13.23 -15.76 3.02
CA CYS A 136 -12.95 -14.66 3.95
C CYS A 136 -12.33 -15.16 5.26
#